data_AF-A0AAJ2ZE70-F1
#
_entry.id   AF-A0AAJ2ZE70-F1
#
_cell.length_a   1.000
_cell.length_b   1.000
_cell.length_c   1.000
_cell.angle_alpha   90.00
_cell.angle_beta   90.00
_cell.angle_gamma   90.00
#
_symmetry.space_group_name_H-M   'P 1'
#
loop_
_entity.id
_entity.type
_entity.pdbx_description
1 polymer ?
#
loop_
_entity_poly.entity_id
_entity_poly.type
_entity_poly.pdbx_seq_one_letter_code
_entity_poly.pdbx_strand_id
1 'polypeptide(L)'
;MGVDAVLYRQVRAGPARRRPSYVSTEVVADPNDVLLDLLKRVRGGGRTPLLDRVDPLGELVVDAEGVPQLLDELRCLAEVARAPAEVDQVRRLALLARRCLSSRDAEIRFEGD
;
A
#
# COMPACT_ATOMS: atom_id res chain seq x y z
N MET A 1 1.99 14.39 -8.06
CA MET A 1 1.91 12.98 -8.49
C MET A 1 1.94 12.22 -7.18
N GLY A 2 0.76 11.90 -6.67
CA GLY A 2 0.60 11.25 -5.38
C GLY A 2 0.83 9.76 -5.49
N VAL A 3 0.83 9.04 -4.37
CA VAL A 3 0.83 7.56 -4.39
C VAL A 3 -0.40 7.06 -3.66
N ASP A 4 -1.33 6.51 -4.42
CA ASP A 4 -2.54 5.91 -3.88
C ASP A 4 -2.30 4.43 -3.57
N ALA A 5 -2.86 3.95 -2.45
CA ALA A 5 -2.84 2.53 -2.12
C ALA A 5 -4.21 1.90 -2.37
N VAL A 6 -4.26 0.97 -3.33
CA VAL A 6 -5.48 0.32 -3.79
C VAL A 6 -5.46 -1.14 -3.37
N LEU A 7 -6.51 -1.58 -2.67
CA LEU A 7 -6.73 -2.99 -2.35
C LEU A 7 -7.50 -3.66 -3.49
N TYR A 8 -6.82 -4.54 -4.21
CA TYR A 8 -7.44 -5.40 -5.21
C TYR A 8 -7.79 -6.75 -4.60
N ARG A 9 -8.96 -7.26 -4.97
CA ARG A 9 -9.35 -8.63 -4.71
C ARG A 9 -9.46 -9.38 -6.03
N GLN A 10 -8.81 -10.52 -6.11
CA GLN A 10 -9.00 -11.47 -7.19
C GLN A 10 -10.39 -12.09 -7.09
N VAL A 11 -11.19 -11.93 -8.13
CA VAL A 11 -12.43 -12.64 -8.35
C VAL A 11 -12.16 -13.77 -9.33
N ARG A 12 -12.50 -15.02 -8.93
CA ARG A 12 -12.38 -16.19 -9.80
C ARG A 12 -13.14 -15.93 -11.09
N ALA A 13 -12.41 -15.79 -12.18
CA ALA A 13 -13.01 -15.81 -13.50
C ALA A 13 -13.50 -17.24 -13.74
N GLY A 14 -14.74 -17.40 -14.23
CA GLY A 14 -15.34 -18.72 -14.48
C GLY A 14 -14.48 -19.59 -15.42
N PRO A 15 -14.81 -20.89 -15.56
CA PRO A 15 -13.94 -21.91 -16.18
C PRO A 15 -13.49 -21.62 -17.63
N ALA A 16 -14.05 -20.61 -18.29
CA ALA A 16 -13.70 -20.19 -19.64
C ALA A 16 -12.67 -19.04 -19.75
N ARG A 17 -12.25 -18.42 -18.63
CA ARG A 17 -11.31 -17.27 -18.66
C ARG A 17 -9.95 -17.65 -18.05
N ARG A 18 -8.93 -17.63 -18.91
CA ARG A 18 -7.53 -17.99 -18.61
C ARG A 18 -6.78 -16.97 -17.72
N ARG A 19 -7.40 -15.83 -17.39
CA ARG A 19 -6.79 -14.76 -16.57
C ARG A 19 -7.64 -14.46 -15.33
N PRO A 20 -7.02 -14.36 -14.14
CA PRO A 20 -7.61 -13.75 -12.96
C PRO A 20 -8.28 -12.42 -13.29
N SER A 21 -9.48 -12.16 -12.76
CA SER A 21 -10.09 -10.83 -12.79
C SER A 21 -9.86 -10.20 -11.43
N TYR A 22 -9.50 -8.91 -11.39
CA TYR A 22 -9.30 -8.16 -10.16
C TYR A 22 -10.33 -7.04 -10.08
N VAL A 23 -10.84 -6.80 -8.88
CA VAL A 23 -11.71 -5.66 -8.58
C VAL A 23 -11.08 -4.84 -7.48
N SER A 24 -11.03 -3.52 -7.65
CA SER A 24 -10.65 -2.62 -6.58
C SER A 24 -11.78 -2.62 -5.54
N THR A 25 -11.41 -2.95 -4.31
CA THR A 25 -12.36 -3.05 -3.19
C THR A 25 -12.25 -1.87 -2.24
N GLU A 26 -11.07 -1.28 -2.13
CA GLU A 26 -10.81 -0.13 -1.28
C GLU A 26 -9.65 0.69 -1.83
N VAL A 27 -9.71 2.01 -1.68
CA VAL A 27 -8.67 2.95 -2.10
C VAL A 27 -8.36 3.86 -0.92
N VAL A 28 -7.08 3.93 -0.56
CA VAL A 28 -6.53 4.95 0.33
C VAL A 28 -5.74 5.91 -0.55
N ALA A 29 -6.40 7.00 -0.94
CA ALA A 29 -5.76 8.05 -1.70
C ALA A 29 -4.71 8.79 -0.86
N ASP A 30 -3.72 9.38 -1.49
CA ASP A 30 -2.73 10.28 -0.87
C ASP A 30 -2.97 11.74 -1.25
N PRO A 31 -4.07 12.36 -0.77
CA PRO A 31 -4.34 13.75 -1.08
C PRO A 31 -3.24 14.61 -0.43
N ASN A 32 -2.60 15.44 -1.25
CA ASN A 32 -1.49 16.35 -0.88
C ASN A 32 -0.12 15.68 -0.69
N ASP A 33 0.14 14.54 -1.34
CA ASP A 33 1.47 13.92 -1.39
C ASP A 33 2.05 13.57 0.01
N VAL A 34 1.18 13.32 1.00
CA VAL A 34 1.56 13.11 2.41
C VAL A 34 2.35 11.82 2.59
N LEU A 35 1.86 10.72 2.03
CA LEU A 35 2.54 9.44 1.99
C LEU A 35 3.84 9.58 1.20
N LEU A 36 3.77 10.21 0.02
CA LEU A 36 4.95 10.37 -0.82
C LEU A 36 6.07 11.15 -0.10
N ASP A 37 5.74 12.23 0.59
CA ASP A 37 6.72 13.03 1.31
C ASP A 37 7.27 12.32 2.55
N LEU A 38 6.46 11.53 3.23
CA LEU A 38 6.94 10.61 4.28
C LEU A 38 7.93 9.60 3.72
N LEU A 39 7.61 8.96 2.59
CA LEU A 39 8.47 7.98 1.93
C LEU A 39 9.80 8.59 1.51
N LYS A 40 9.79 9.78 0.89
CA LYS A 40 11.03 10.51 0.55
C LYS A 40 11.91 10.78 1.77
N ARG A 41 11.30 11.07 2.93
CA ARG A 41 12.01 11.38 4.17
C ARG A 41 12.70 10.16 4.78
N VAL A 42 12.10 8.97 4.67
CA VAL A 42 12.67 7.72 5.21
C VAL A 42 13.50 6.94 4.20
N ARG A 43 13.39 7.26 2.91
CA ARG A 43 14.05 6.56 1.81
C ARG A 43 15.55 6.42 2.05
N GLY A 44 16.06 5.20 1.92
CA GLY A 44 17.49 4.91 2.13
C GLY A 44 17.92 4.88 3.60
N GLY A 45 16.99 5.06 4.55
CA GLY A 45 17.22 4.86 5.98
C GLY A 45 17.25 3.39 6.40
N GLY A 46 16.98 2.45 5.48
CA GLY A 46 17.05 1.00 5.70
C GLY A 46 15.92 0.41 6.55
N ARG A 47 15.00 1.24 7.06
CA ARG A 47 13.87 0.83 7.90
C ARG A 47 12.60 0.49 7.13
N THR A 48 12.58 0.81 5.83
CA THR A 48 11.41 0.70 4.94
C THR A 48 11.76 0.09 3.58
N PRO A 49 12.43 -1.08 3.51
CA PRO A 49 12.95 -1.62 2.25
C PRO A 49 11.90 -1.96 1.20
N LEU A 50 10.66 -2.28 1.58
CA LEU A 50 9.55 -2.51 0.66
C LEU A 50 8.99 -1.18 0.17
N LEU A 51 8.75 -0.24 1.08
CA LEU A 51 8.21 1.07 0.74
C LEU A 51 9.21 1.98 0.00
N ASP A 52 10.51 1.71 0.12
CA ASP A 52 11.55 2.37 -0.66
C ASP A 52 11.44 2.04 -2.17
N ARG A 53 10.77 0.94 -2.52
CA ARG A 53 10.49 0.53 -3.91
C ARG A 53 9.27 1.22 -4.51
N VAL A 54 8.50 1.97 -3.71
CA VAL A 54 7.37 2.74 -4.22
C VAL A 54 7.88 3.78 -5.20
N ASP A 55 7.39 3.68 -6.43
CA ASP A 55 7.68 4.59 -7.52
C ASP A 55 6.45 5.45 -7.80
N PRO A 56 6.54 6.80 -7.67
CA PRO A 56 5.44 7.71 -8.00
C PRO A 56 5.04 7.71 -9.48
N LEU A 57 5.82 7.07 -10.36
CA LEU A 57 5.51 6.92 -11.79
C LEU A 57 5.19 5.47 -12.16
N GLY A 58 5.14 4.57 -11.18
CA GLY A 58 4.98 3.14 -11.38
C GLY A 58 3.90 2.54 -10.49
N GLU A 59 3.88 1.21 -10.46
CA GLU A 59 3.07 0.44 -9.53
C GLU A 59 3.97 -0.47 -8.67
N LEU A 60 3.69 -0.54 -7.37
CA LEU A 60 4.27 -1.54 -6.48
C LEU A 60 3.16 -2.46 -5.99
N VAL A 61 3.24 -3.73 -6.34
CA VAL A 61 2.30 -4.76 -5.88
C VAL A 61 2.85 -5.42 -4.62
N VAL A 62 2.02 -5.49 -3.59
CA VAL A 62 2.27 -6.17 -2.32
C VAL A 62 1.21 -7.23 -2.14
N ASP A 63 1.63 -8.49 -2.27
CA ASP A 63 0.78 -9.64 -2.02
C ASP A 63 0.62 -9.88 -0.51
N ALA A 64 -0.27 -10.81 -0.15
CA ALA A 64 -0.52 -11.18 1.23
C ALA A 64 0.73 -11.64 2.00
N GLU A 65 1.76 -12.16 1.33
CA GLU A 65 3.02 -12.58 1.95
C GLU A 65 3.89 -11.38 2.32
N GLY A 66 3.86 -10.30 1.52
CA GLY A 66 4.54 -9.04 1.81
C GLY A 66 3.82 -8.13 2.80
N VAL A 67 2.53 -8.36 3.09
CA VAL A 67 1.75 -7.50 4.00
C VAL A 67 2.29 -7.44 5.44
N PRO A 68 2.73 -8.54 6.09
CA PRO A 68 3.33 -8.47 7.42
C PRO A 68 4.54 -7.53 7.46
N GLN A 69 5.42 -7.63 6.45
CA GLN A 69 6.56 -6.71 6.32
C GLN A 69 6.08 -5.27 6.12
N LEU A 70 5.10 -5.04 5.24
CA LEU A 70 4.51 -3.72 5.05
C LEU A 70 3.96 -3.13 6.36
N LEU A 71 3.30 -3.93 7.20
CA LEU A 71 2.79 -3.46 8.49
C LEU A 71 3.92 -3.06 9.46
N ASP A 72 5.03 -3.78 9.48
CA ASP A 72 6.21 -3.41 10.26
C ASP A 72 6.85 -2.11 9.76
N GLU A 73 6.95 -1.94 8.44
CA GLU A 73 7.46 -0.71 7.83
C GLU A 73 6.54 0.49 8.07
N LEU A 74 5.22 0.30 8.00
CA LEU A 74 4.22 1.33 8.34
C LEU A 74 4.31 1.74 9.82
N ARG A 75 4.65 0.80 10.72
CA ARG A 75 4.92 1.14 12.13
C ARG A 75 6.15 2.02 12.26
N CYS A 76 7.23 1.73 11.53
CA CYS A 76 8.40 2.61 11.48
C CYS A 76 8.06 4.01 10.93
N LEU A 77 7.17 4.09 9.93
CA LEU A 77 6.67 5.37 9.40
C LEU A 77 5.84 6.14 10.41
N ALA A 78 5.01 5.46 11.21
CA ALA A 78 4.23 6.10 12.26
C ALA A 78 5.12 6.77 13.33
N GLU A 79 6.32 6.23 13.60
CA GLU A 79 7.28 6.82 14.55
C GLU A 79 7.90 8.13 14.04
N VAL A 80 8.04 8.29 12.71
CA VAL A 80 8.61 9.50 12.10
C VAL A 80 7.56 10.51 11.66
N ALA A 81 6.29 10.12 11.64
CA ALA A 81 5.17 10.99 11.36
C ALA A 81 5.05 12.07 12.44
N ARG A 82 5.06 13.34 12.02
CA ARG A 82 5.00 14.52 12.88
C ARG A 82 3.66 15.23 12.78
N ALA A 83 3.02 15.18 11.62
CA ALA A 83 1.74 15.84 11.39
C ALA A 83 0.57 14.89 11.67
N PRO A 84 -0.58 15.38 12.17
CA PRO A 84 -1.79 14.57 12.33
C PRO A 84 -2.23 13.90 11.01
N ALA A 85 -2.11 14.60 9.89
CA ALA A 85 -2.43 14.06 8.56
C ALA A 85 -1.51 12.89 8.18
N GLU A 86 -0.21 12.97 8.47
CA GLU A 86 0.76 11.89 8.27
C GLU A 86 0.38 10.65 9.09
N VAL A 87 0.04 10.84 10.37
CA VAL A 87 -0.37 9.75 11.27
C VAL A 87 -1.67 9.09 10.81
N ASP A 88 -2.65 9.88 10.39
CA ASP A 88 -3.92 9.35 9.90
C ASP A 88 -3.76 8.60 8.58
N GLN A 89 -2.87 9.07 7.68
CA GLN A 89 -2.56 8.39 6.44
C GLN A 89 -1.93 7.02 6.69
N VAL A 90 -0.92 6.95 7.57
CA VAL A 90 -0.27 5.68 7.95
C VAL A 90 -1.27 4.72 8.63
N ARG A 91 -2.19 5.24 9.45
CA ARG A 91 -3.25 4.42 10.06
C ARG A 91 -4.22 3.84 9.03
N ARG A 92 -4.65 4.62 8.04
CA ARG A 92 -5.52 4.15 6.95
C ARG A 92 -4.85 3.04 6.14
N LEU A 93 -3.58 3.23 5.79
CA LEU A 93 -2.77 2.20 5.13
C LEU A 93 -2.64 0.93 5.96
N ALA A 94 -2.39 1.05 7.27
CA ALA A 94 -2.28 -0.10 8.17
C ALA A 94 -3.61 -0.88 8.27
N LEU A 95 -4.75 -0.19 8.22
CA LEU A 95 -6.07 -0.84 8.18
C LEU A 95 -6.29 -1.58 6.86
N LEU A 96 -5.94 -0.96 5.73
CA LEU A 96 -6.02 -1.58 4.41
C LEU A 96 -5.12 -2.82 4.32
N ALA A 97 -3.89 -2.72 4.84
CA ALA A 97 -2.95 -3.84 4.99
C ALA A 97 -3.55 -4.99 5.80
N ARG A 98 -4.12 -4.72 6.99
CA ARG A 98 -4.78 -5.75 7.80
C ARG A 98 -5.97 -6.42 7.09
N ARG A 99 -6.70 -5.68 6.25
CA ARG A 99 -7.79 -6.23 5.44
C ARG A 99 -7.26 -7.17 4.35
N CYS A 100 -6.14 -6.84 3.74
CA CYS A 100 -5.45 -7.72 2.80
C CYS A 100 -5.06 -9.05 3.47
N LEU A 101 -4.50 -9.04 4.68
CA LEU A 101 -4.19 -10.28 5.43
C LEU A 101 -5.41 -11.15 5.71
N SER A 102 -6.58 -10.53 5.87
CA SER A 102 -7.83 -11.25 6.14
C SER A 102 -8.40 -11.94 4.88
N SER A 103 -7.87 -11.61 3.70
CA SER A 103 -8.35 -12.09 2.40
C SER A 103 -7.20 -12.75 1.62
N ARG A 104 -7.24 -14.08 1.47
CA ARG A 104 -6.17 -14.83 0.77
C ARG A 104 -6.01 -14.49 -0.72
N ASP A 105 -7.05 -13.94 -1.33
CA ASP A 105 -7.10 -13.56 -2.74
C ASP A 105 -7.00 -12.03 -2.90
N ALA A 106 -6.30 -11.34 -2.00
CA ALA A 106 -6.14 -9.88 -2.03
C ALA A 106 -4.68 -9.46 -2.14
N GLU A 107 -4.46 -8.35 -2.84
CA GLU A 107 -3.17 -7.70 -3.03
C GLU A 107 -3.35 -6.19 -2.95
N ILE A 108 -2.32 -5.50 -2.46
CA ILE A 108 -2.29 -4.05 -2.36
C ILE A 108 -1.41 -3.55 -3.48
N ARG A 109 -1.88 -2.56 -4.24
CA ARG A 109 -1.08 -1.88 -5.25
C ARG A 109 -0.90 -0.43 -4.83
N PHE A 110 0.35 -0.01 -4.73
CA PHE A 110 0.69 1.40 -4.64
C PHE A 110 0.81 1.92 -6.07
N GLU A 111 -0.12 2.78 -6.47
CA GLU A 111 -0.23 3.35 -7.81
C GLU A 111 0.14 4.83 -7.73
N GLY A 112 1.08 5.27 -8.55
CA GLY A 112 1.32 6.69 -8.77
C GLY A 112 0.19 7.32 -9.57
N ASP A 113 -0.31 8.48 -9.13
CA ASP A 113 -1.26 9.33 -9.88
C ASP A 113 -0.52 10.38 -10.74
#